data_AF-A0A1G8CKB2-F1
#
_entry.id   AF-A0A1G8CKB2-F1
#
_cell.length_a   1.000
_cell.length_b   1.000
_cell.length_c   1.000
_cell.angle_alpha   90.00
_cell.angle_beta   90.00
_cell.angle_gamma   90.00
#
_symmetry.space_group_name_H-M   'P 1'
#
loop_
_entity.id
_entity.type
_entity.pdbx_description
1 polymer ?
#
loop_
_entity_poly.entity_id
_entity_poly.type
_entity_poly.pdbx_seq_one_letter_code
_entity_poly.pdbx_strand_id
1 'polypeptide(L)'
;MSSERIGVVGAGILGLAIARELARERGATVTVLDKEDRIAAHQTGHNSGVVHAGIYYTPGSLKAKLCREGMAMMRAYCAEHSLPYDEVGKLVIATTPAERAGLRRIAERARANGVADVAVLDGLGLREIEPNAVGVGAVHSPRTAITDFAAVARRFAADVEELGGGLRLSHPVQAIRETSSGVQVRAAGQDFTFDKLVVCAGLGTDAVAKMVGRSGEMRIVPFRGEFQKLTGSAKDLVKGLIYPVPDPRYPFLGVHLTRRVDGDVLVGPNAVMALAYEGYSWGRIVPSELRDILAWEGTRRMALKHWRTGLSEVYGSLIKEAFLAGARRFVPALSVSDLAPATGGVRAQAVARDGGLLDDFAIDVHGPVVLVRNAPSPAATSSLAIAKHVAAVVPPAGRGGPQGAQGAPEPREPREPREPREHGKNH
;
A
#
# COMPACT_ATOMS: atom_id res chain seq x y z
N MET A 1 7.75 35.90 9.55
CA MET A 1 6.73 35.05 10.21
C MET A 1 7.42 33.75 10.55
N SER A 2 7.24 33.21 11.77
CA SER A 2 7.83 31.90 12.11
C SER A 2 7.29 30.85 11.14
N SER A 3 8.18 30.03 10.56
CA SER A 3 7.76 28.87 9.76
C SER A 3 6.95 27.91 10.64
N GLU A 4 5.88 27.33 10.08
CA GLU A 4 5.08 26.28 10.73
C GLU A 4 5.97 25.06 11.00
N ARG A 5 5.97 24.54 12.23
CA ARG A 5 6.73 23.35 12.62
C ARG A 5 5.85 22.13 12.54
N ILE A 6 6.19 21.19 11.66
CA ILE A 6 5.39 19.97 11.48
C ILE A 6 6.22 18.74 11.83
N GLY A 7 5.69 17.90 12.71
CA GLY A 7 6.25 16.58 12.98
C GLY A 7 5.70 15.56 12.00
N VAL A 8 6.55 14.63 11.53
CA VAL A 8 6.12 13.45 10.78
C VAL A 8 6.65 12.20 11.47
N VAL A 9 5.78 11.24 11.78
CA VAL A 9 6.16 9.97 12.41
C VAL A 9 6.27 8.89 11.34
N GLY A 10 7.48 8.36 11.15
CA GLY A 10 7.82 7.31 10.20
C GLY A 10 8.66 7.81 9.02
N ALA A 11 9.88 7.29 8.88
CA ALA A 11 10.82 7.44 7.78
C ALA A 11 10.69 6.30 6.74
N GLY A 12 9.47 5.82 6.52
CA GLY A 12 9.10 5.06 5.33
C GLY A 12 8.82 5.98 4.15
N ILE A 13 8.58 5.41 2.95
CA ILE A 13 8.37 6.19 1.73
C ILE A 13 7.23 7.22 1.83
N LEU A 14 6.14 6.89 2.54
CA LEU A 14 5.01 7.81 2.70
C LEU A 14 5.37 8.99 3.61
N GLY A 15 5.93 8.74 4.78
CA GLY A 15 6.28 9.81 5.71
C GLY A 15 7.33 10.75 5.13
N LEU A 16 8.33 10.22 4.41
CA LEU A 16 9.33 11.04 3.74
C LEU A 16 8.78 11.83 2.56
N ALA A 17 7.92 11.23 1.72
CA ALA A 17 7.25 11.95 0.65
C ALA A 17 6.36 13.08 1.20
N ILE A 18 5.60 12.83 2.27
CA ILE A 18 4.76 13.82 2.94
C ILE A 18 5.60 14.94 3.56
N ALA A 19 6.68 14.59 4.26
CA ALA A 19 7.59 15.56 4.86
C ALA A 19 8.17 16.51 3.81
N ARG A 20 8.64 15.95 2.70
CA ARG A 20 9.15 16.71 1.55
C ARG A 20 8.09 17.63 0.96
N GLU A 21 6.87 17.12 0.74
CA GLU A 21 5.78 17.90 0.17
C GLU A 21 5.37 19.07 1.08
N LEU A 22 5.29 18.83 2.39
CA LEU A 22 4.98 19.87 3.38
C LEU A 22 6.06 20.94 3.44
N ALA A 23 7.34 20.54 3.43
CA ALA A 23 8.45 21.49 3.41
C ALA A 23 8.43 22.34 2.13
N ARG A 24 8.22 21.71 0.96
CA ARG A 24 8.23 22.39 -0.34
C ARG A 24 7.02 23.31 -0.56
N GLU A 25 5.80 22.82 -0.33
CA GLU A 25 4.57 23.54 -0.69
C GLU A 25 4.15 24.55 0.39
N ARG A 26 4.46 24.29 1.66
CA ARG A 26 4.07 25.18 2.78
C ARG A 26 5.23 26.00 3.33
N GLY A 27 6.47 25.71 2.94
CA GLY A 27 7.65 26.29 3.57
C GLY A 27 7.73 25.95 5.07
N ALA A 28 7.19 24.79 5.46
CA ALA A 28 7.17 24.32 6.85
C ALA A 28 8.54 23.77 7.27
N THR A 29 8.94 24.01 8.52
CA THR A 29 10.07 23.32 9.15
C THR A 29 9.62 21.94 9.60
N VAL A 30 10.02 20.91 8.86
CA VAL A 30 9.57 19.54 9.12
C VAL A 30 10.61 18.74 9.90
N THR A 31 10.17 18.00 10.92
CA THR A 31 11.01 17.00 11.60
C THR A 31 10.40 15.62 11.47
N VAL A 32 11.15 14.68 10.87
CA VAL A 32 10.76 13.27 10.75
C VAL A 32 11.33 12.49 11.93
N LEU A 33 10.48 11.77 12.66
CA LEU A 33 10.85 10.87 13.77
C LEU A 33 10.64 9.42 13.34
N ASP A 34 11.64 8.56 13.48
CA ASP A 34 11.50 7.11 13.25
C ASP A 34 12.19 6.31 14.36
N LYS A 35 11.62 5.16 14.72
CA LYS A 35 12.18 4.24 15.72
C LYS A 35 13.43 3.51 15.24
N GLU A 36 13.54 3.29 13.93
CA GLU A 36 14.61 2.54 13.30
C GLU A 36 15.83 3.42 13.10
N ASP A 37 17.01 2.79 13.06
CA ASP A 37 18.29 3.44 12.82
C ASP A 37 18.56 3.78 11.34
N ARG A 38 17.67 3.33 10.45
CA ARG A 38 17.77 3.51 9.00
C ARG A 38 16.42 3.77 8.35
N ILE A 39 16.46 4.51 7.25
CA ILE A 39 15.32 4.77 6.38
C ILE A 39 14.83 3.46 5.74
N ALA A 40 13.51 3.36 5.55
CA ALA A 40 12.87 2.25 4.83
C ALA A 40 13.10 0.84 5.44
N ALA A 41 13.37 0.74 6.74
CA ALA A 41 13.67 -0.53 7.43
C ALA A 41 12.54 -1.58 7.42
N HIS A 42 11.31 -1.20 7.07
CA HIS A 42 10.12 -2.06 7.09
C HIS A 42 9.50 -2.23 5.70
N GLN A 43 8.18 -2.02 5.56
CA GLN A 43 7.41 -2.23 4.33
C GLN A 43 8.00 -1.57 3.08
N THR A 44 8.67 -0.42 3.23
CA THR A 44 9.32 0.28 2.11
C THR A 44 10.58 -0.44 1.59
N GLY A 45 11.35 -1.10 2.45
CA GLY A 45 12.48 -1.93 2.04
C GLY A 45 12.06 -3.36 1.66
N HIS A 46 10.93 -3.84 2.18
CA HIS A 46 10.47 -5.22 2.02
C HIS A 46 9.23 -5.29 1.12
N ASN A 47 9.41 -5.01 -0.17
CA ASN A 47 8.35 -5.11 -1.18
C ASN A 47 8.90 -5.57 -2.54
N SER A 48 8.00 -5.75 -3.51
CA SER A 48 8.32 -6.26 -4.84
C SER A 48 8.97 -5.24 -5.78
N GLY A 49 9.07 -3.96 -5.40
CA GLY A 49 9.58 -2.89 -6.27
C GLY A 49 8.64 -2.48 -7.40
N VAL A 50 7.41 -3.03 -7.45
CA VAL A 50 6.49 -2.79 -8.58
C VAL A 50 5.87 -1.40 -8.51
N VAL A 51 6.00 -0.66 -9.62
CA VAL A 51 5.28 0.58 -9.92
C VAL A 51 4.01 0.20 -10.69
N HIS A 52 2.88 0.21 -9.99
CA HIS A 52 1.62 -0.31 -10.51
C HIS A 52 0.96 0.65 -11.52
N ALA A 53 0.46 0.11 -12.63
CA ALA A 53 -0.24 0.89 -13.65
C ALA A 53 -1.67 1.31 -13.29
N GLY A 54 -2.31 0.63 -12.33
CA GLY A 54 -3.70 0.94 -11.92
C GLY A 54 -4.79 -0.03 -12.41
N ILE A 55 -4.44 -1.20 -12.96
CA ILE A 55 -5.40 -2.04 -13.71
C ILE A 55 -6.47 -2.76 -12.87
N TYR A 56 -6.31 -2.86 -11.54
CA TYR A 56 -7.19 -3.68 -10.68
C TYR A 56 -8.13 -2.88 -9.79
N TYR A 57 -7.83 -1.60 -9.55
CA TYR A 57 -8.47 -0.84 -8.48
C TYR A 57 -9.88 -0.39 -8.88
N THR A 58 -10.80 -0.35 -7.91
CA THR A 58 -12.17 0.09 -8.14
C THR A 58 -12.17 1.49 -8.75
N PRO A 59 -12.78 1.71 -9.94
CA PRO A 59 -12.83 3.02 -10.57
C PRO A 59 -13.42 4.08 -9.64
N GLY A 60 -12.85 5.27 -9.66
CA GLY A 60 -13.27 6.39 -8.82
C GLY A 60 -12.71 6.38 -7.37
N SER A 61 -12.20 5.24 -6.88
CA SER A 61 -11.55 5.15 -5.56
C SER A 61 -10.31 6.05 -5.47
N LEU A 62 -9.92 6.41 -4.24
CA LEU A 62 -8.72 7.22 -4.01
C LEU A 62 -7.48 6.45 -4.48
N LYS A 63 -7.43 5.14 -4.21
CA LYS A 63 -6.41 4.21 -4.70
C LYS A 63 -6.25 4.21 -6.22
N ALA A 64 -7.35 4.16 -6.98
CA ALA A 64 -7.28 4.20 -8.44
C ALA A 64 -6.71 5.53 -8.94
N LYS A 65 -7.24 6.65 -8.42
CA LYS A 65 -6.83 8.01 -8.80
C LYS A 65 -5.36 8.28 -8.47
N LEU A 66 -4.97 8.07 -7.21
CA LEU A 66 -3.60 8.33 -6.74
C LEU A 66 -2.58 7.31 -7.29
N CYS A 67 -2.99 6.12 -7.71
CA CYS A 67 -2.09 5.20 -8.41
C CYS A 67 -1.73 5.72 -9.80
N ARG A 68 -2.71 6.21 -10.56
CA ARG A 68 -2.48 6.72 -11.92
C ARG A 68 -1.61 7.98 -11.90
N GLU A 69 -1.93 8.92 -11.02
CA GLU A 69 -1.13 10.13 -10.81
C GLU A 69 0.26 9.78 -10.26
N GLY A 70 0.31 8.97 -9.21
CA GLY A 70 1.55 8.60 -8.54
C GLY A 70 2.53 7.85 -9.43
N MET A 71 2.05 6.99 -10.33
CA MET A 71 2.91 6.32 -11.32
C MET A 71 3.64 7.34 -12.21
N ALA A 72 2.93 8.35 -12.73
CA ALA A 72 3.52 9.37 -13.58
C ALA A 72 4.54 10.23 -12.81
N MET A 73 4.18 10.63 -11.58
CA MET A 73 5.09 11.36 -10.69
C MET A 73 6.33 10.54 -10.34
N MET A 74 6.18 9.25 -10.02
CA MET A 74 7.28 8.37 -9.68
C MET A 74 8.25 8.18 -10.84
N ARG A 75 7.73 8.01 -12.06
CA ARG A 75 8.56 7.94 -13.27
C ARG A 75 9.37 9.22 -13.47
N ALA A 76 8.71 10.38 -13.39
CA ALA A 76 9.37 11.67 -13.55
C ALA A 76 10.44 11.90 -12.47
N TYR A 77 10.11 11.60 -11.22
CA TYR A 77 11.02 11.73 -10.08
C TYR A 77 12.24 10.81 -10.21
N CYS A 78 12.04 9.56 -10.62
CA CYS A 78 13.16 8.64 -10.84
C CYS A 78 14.06 9.12 -11.99
N ALA A 79 13.49 9.66 -13.06
CA ALA A 79 14.28 10.24 -14.15
C ALA A 79 15.07 11.48 -13.71
N GLU A 80 14.44 12.40 -12.98
CA GLU A 80 15.07 13.63 -12.46
C GLU A 80 16.27 13.33 -11.54
N HIS A 81 16.13 12.34 -10.65
CA HIS A 81 17.17 11.99 -9.68
C HIS A 81 18.05 10.81 -10.11
N SER A 82 17.97 10.37 -11.37
CA SER A 82 18.72 9.22 -11.90
C SER A 82 18.57 7.94 -11.05
N LEU A 83 17.36 7.68 -10.55
CA LEU A 83 17.03 6.48 -9.78
C LEU A 83 16.59 5.34 -10.72
N PRO A 84 16.85 4.07 -10.35
CA PRO A 84 16.48 2.93 -11.20
C PRO A 84 14.98 2.85 -11.45
N TYR A 85 14.57 2.86 -12.71
CA TYR A 85 13.18 2.71 -13.13
C TYR A 85 13.12 1.99 -14.48
N ASP A 86 12.44 0.84 -14.54
CA ASP A 86 12.37 0.02 -15.75
C ASP A 86 10.92 -0.39 -16.07
N GLU A 87 10.43 -0.03 -17.26
CA GLU A 87 9.10 -0.39 -17.77
C GLU A 87 9.11 -1.82 -18.34
N VAL A 88 9.15 -2.80 -17.43
CA VAL A 88 9.23 -4.24 -17.79
C VAL A 88 7.90 -4.86 -18.23
N GLY A 89 6.79 -4.12 -18.12
CA GLY A 89 5.45 -4.60 -18.44
C GLY A 89 4.89 -5.61 -17.43
N LYS A 90 3.61 -5.96 -17.60
CA LYS A 90 2.95 -7.00 -16.81
C LYS A 90 1.96 -7.80 -17.63
N LEU A 91 2.03 -9.12 -17.52
CA LEU A 91 1.03 -10.05 -17.99
C LEU A 91 0.18 -10.57 -16.83
N VAL A 92 -1.13 -10.41 -16.96
CA VAL A 92 -2.10 -11.13 -16.13
C VAL A 92 -2.61 -12.31 -16.93
N ILE A 93 -2.25 -13.52 -16.53
CA ILE A 93 -2.45 -14.72 -17.35
C ILE A 93 -3.65 -15.52 -16.83
N ALA A 94 -4.55 -15.85 -17.76
CA ALA A 94 -5.54 -16.91 -17.56
C ALA A 94 -4.92 -18.25 -17.96
N THR A 95 -4.89 -19.19 -17.03
CA THR A 95 -4.41 -20.56 -17.21
C THR A 95 -5.52 -21.52 -17.61
N THR A 96 -6.78 -21.15 -17.37
CA THR A 96 -7.96 -21.93 -17.75
C THR A 96 -8.97 -21.11 -18.57
N PRO A 97 -9.81 -21.75 -19.40
CA PRO A 97 -10.86 -21.03 -20.15
C PRO A 97 -11.81 -20.22 -19.27
N ALA A 98 -12.12 -20.69 -18.06
CA ALA A 98 -13.01 -20.02 -17.11
C ALA A 98 -12.44 -18.66 -16.63
N GLU A 99 -11.12 -18.53 -16.55
CA GLU A 99 -10.43 -17.31 -16.10
C GLU A 99 -10.48 -16.18 -17.16
N ARG A 100 -10.78 -16.49 -18.44
CA ARG A 100 -10.82 -15.49 -19.53
C ARG A 100 -11.83 -14.36 -19.28
N ALA A 101 -12.96 -14.66 -18.64
CA ALA A 101 -13.93 -13.62 -18.28
C ALA A 101 -13.33 -12.59 -17.30
N GLY A 102 -12.40 -13.02 -16.43
CA GLY A 102 -11.66 -12.13 -15.55
C GLY A 102 -10.74 -11.17 -16.31
N LEU A 103 -10.08 -11.63 -17.37
CA LEU A 103 -9.24 -10.80 -18.23
C LEU A 103 -10.00 -9.62 -18.83
N ARG A 104 -11.21 -9.86 -19.37
CA ARG A 104 -12.04 -8.78 -19.94
C ARG A 104 -12.41 -7.73 -18.89
N ARG A 105 -12.84 -8.17 -17.70
CA ARG A 105 -13.15 -7.26 -16.58
C ARG A 105 -11.95 -6.43 -16.15
N ILE A 106 -10.75 -7.01 -16.13
CA ILE A 106 -9.51 -6.28 -15.82
C ILE A 106 -9.22 -5.23 -16.89
N ALA A 107 -9.35 -5.57 -18.17
CA ALA A 107 -9.14 -4.63 -19.26
C ALA A 107 -10.16 -3.47 -19.24
N GLU A 108 -11.44 -3.76 -19.00
CA GLU A 108 -12.49 -2.74 -18.83
C GLU A 108 -12.18 -1.80 -17.66
N ARG A 109 -11.81 -2.36 -16.51
CA ARG A 109 -11.45 -1.59 -15.31
C ARG A 109 -10.19 -0.75 -15.54
N ALA A 110 -9.18 -1.31 -16.20
CA ALA A 110 -7.96 -0.60 -16.56
C ALA A 110 -8.26 0.63 -17.44
N ARG A 111 -9.11 0.47 -18.46
CA ARG A 111 -9.57 1.60 -19.30
C ARG A 111 -10.34 2.63 -18.50
N ALA A 112 -11.25 2.21 -17.62
CA ALA A 112 -11.98 3.12 -16.72
C ALA A 112 -11.05 3.89 -15.76
N ASN A 113 -9.88 3.33 -15.44
CA ASN A 113 -8.84 3.98 -14.64
C ASN A 113 -7.83 4.78 -15.47
N GLY A 114 -8.06 4.95 -16.78
CA GLY A 114 -7.18 5.71 -17.67
C GLY A 114 -5.91 4.98 -18.11
N VAL A 115 -5.87 3.64 -18.01
CA VAL A 115 -4.78 2.80 -18.55
C VAL A 115 -5.19 2.34 -19.95
N ALA A 116 -4.94 3.21 -20.93
CA ALA A 116 -5.46 3.04 -22.30
C ALA A 116 -4.71 1.98 -23.13
N ASP A 117 -3.43 1.76 -22.84
CA ASP A 117 -2.54 0.86 -23.58
C ASP A 117 -2.59 -0.60 -23.13
N VAL A 118 -3.60 -0.94 -22.34
CA VAL A 118 -3.86 -2.32 -21.93
C VAL A 118 -4.38 -3.14 -23.12
N ALA A 119 -3.76 -4.30 -23.38
CA ALA A 119 -4.14 -5.20 -24.47
C ALA A 119 -4.64 -6.54 -23.92
N VAL A 120 -5.71 -7.08 -24.51
CA VAL A 120 -6.12 -8.47 -24.27
C VAL A 120 -5.47 -9.33 -25.34
N LEU A 121 -4.76 -10.36 -24.91
CA LEU A 121 -3.97 -11.25 -25.75
C LEU A 121 -4.52 -12.68 -25.69
N ASP A 122 -4.36 -13.41 -26.78
CA ASP A 122 -4.49 -14.86 -26.80
C ASP A 122 -3.19 -15.54 -26.33
N GLY A 123 -3.13 -16.87 -26.41
CA GLY A 123 -1.93 -17.62 -26.01
C GLY A 123 -0.72 -17.42 -26.93
N LEU A 124 -0.91 -16.97 -28.17
CA LEU A 124 0.21 -16.66 -29.09
C LEU A 124 0.81 -15.30 -28.73
N GLY A 125 -0.01 -14.25 -28.63
CA GLY A 125 0.45 -12.92 -28.25
C GLY A 125 1.07 -12.87 -26.85
N LEU A 126 0.60 -13.70 -25.91
CA LEU A 126 1.24 -13.89 -24.60
C LEU A 126 2.70 -14.36 -24.74
N ARG A 127 2.97 -15.33 -25.62
CA ARG A 127 4.30 -15.93 -25.81
C ARG A 127 5.25 -15.02 -26.58
N GLU A 128 4.73 -14.12 -27.40
CA GLU A 128 5.56 -13.09 -28.03
C GLU A 128 6.20 -12.17 -26.98
N ILE A 129 5.48 -11.89 -25.89
CA ILE A 129 5.96 -11.02 -24.79
C ILE A 129 6.80 -11.83 -23.78
N GLU A 130 6.26 -12.97 -23.31
CA GLU A 130 6.91 -13.87 -22.36
C GLU A 130 7.05 -15.27 -22.98
N PRO A 131 8.14 -15.57 -23.70
CA PRO A 131 8.30 -16.81 -24.48
C PRO A 131 8.19 -18.11 -23.69
N ASN A 132 8.56 -18.07 -22.40
CA ASN A 132 8.50 -19.23 -21.52
C ASN A 132 7.18 -19.33 -20.74
N ALA A 133 6.29 -18.34 -20.89
CA ALA A 133 5.00 -18.35 -20.25
C ALA A 133 3.96 -19.14 -21.05
N VAL A 134 3.02 -19.76 -20.34
CA VAL A 134 1.88 -20.48 -20.91
C VAL A 134 0.58 -19.99 -20.30
N GLY A 135 -0.48 -20.04 -21.10
CA GLY A 135 -1.83 -19.68 -20.68
C GLY A 135 -2.80 -19.74 -21.86
N VAL A 136 -4.08 -19.68 -21.56
CA VAL A 136 -5.12 -19.60 -22.60
C VAL A 136 -5.25 -18.16 -23.14
N GLY A 137 -4.85 -17.15 -22.36
CA GLY A 137 -4.76 -15.76 -22.79
C GLY A 137 -4.29 -14.85 -21.66
N ALA A 138 -4.13 -13.55 -21.94
CA ALA A 138 -3.68 -12.58 -20.93
C ALA A 138 -4.23 -11.17 -21.11
N VAL A 139 -4.06 -10.37 -20.07
CA VAL A 139 -4.07 -8.91 -20.16
C VAL A 139 -2.64 -8.42 -20.04
N HIS A 140 -2.18 -7.67 -21.03
CA HIS A 140 -0.87 -7.01 -21.02
C HIS A 140 -1.00 -5.54 -20.63
N SER A 141 -0.21 -5.12 -19.64
CA SER A 141 -0.07 -3.74 -19.18
C SER A 141 1.38 -3.30 -19.41
N PRO A 142 1.72 -2.76 -20.60
CA PRO A 142 3.09 -2.56 -21.06
C PRO A 142 3.89 -1.57 -20.20
N ARG A 143 3.22 -0.61 -19.56
CA ARG A 143 3.88 0.44 -18.77
C ARG A 143 4.09 0.09 -17.30
N THR A 144 3.68 -1.11 -16.86
CA THR A 144 3.98 -1.50 -15.48
C THR A 144 5.50 -1.55 -15.32
N ALA A 145 6.00 -0.93 -14.26
CA ALA A 145 7.43 -0.75 -14.09
C ALA A 145 7.92 -1.32 -12.76
N ILE A 146 9.23 -1.31 -12.59
CA ILE A 146 9.92 -1.71 -11.35
C ILE A 146 10.95 -0.65 -10.98
N THR A 147 11.14 -0.45 -9.67
CA THR A 147 12.04 0.57 -9.10
C THR A 147 12.58 0.10 -7.76
N ASP A 148 13.64 0.77 -7.26
CA ASP A 148 14.10 0.61 -5.88
C ASP A 148 13.43 1.65 -4.97
N PHE A 149 12.32 1.27 -4.33
CA PHE A 149 11.61 2.16 -3.41
C PHE A 149 12.41 2.54 -2.16
N ALA A 150 13.42 1.76 -1.76
CA ALA A 150 14.31 2.13 -0.66
C ALA A 150 15.30 3.23 -1.09
N ALA A 151 15.80 3.17 -2.33
CA ALA A 151 16.56 4.27 -2.92
C ALA A 151 15.70 5.54 -3.08
N VAL A 152 14.46 5.41 -3.57
CA VAL A 152 13.52 6.55 -3.66
C VAL A 152 13.29 7.18 -2.29
N ALA A 153 13.02 6.38 -1.26
CA ALA A 153 12.82 6.88 0.10
C ALA A 153 14.06 7.60 0.65
N ARG A 154 15.27 7.07 0.42
CA ARG A 154 16.51 7.75 0.81
C ARG A 154 16.71 9.08 0.07
N ARG A 155 16.32 9.17 -1.20
CA ARG A 155 16.33 10.45 -1.93
C ARG A 155 15.30 11.44 -1.38
N PHE A 156 14.08 10.99 -1.03
CA PHE A 156 13.11 11.86 -0.33
C PHE A 156 13.65 12.38 1.00
N ALA A 157 14.40 11.58 1.76
CA ALA A 157 15.05 12.04 2.98
C ALA A 157 16.07 13.15 2.70
N ALA A 158 16.92 12.98 1.69
CA ALA A 158 17.86 14.03 1.28
C ALA A 158 17.13 15.31 0.83
N ASP A 159 16.02 15.19 0.11
CA ASP A 159 15.19 16.34 -0.28
C ASP A 159 14.63 17.08 0.96
N VAL A 160 14.20 16.35 2.00
CA VAL A 160 13.74 16.96 3.26
C VAL A 160 14.85 17.77 3.91
N GLU A 161 16.07 17.25 3.96
CA GLU A 161 17.23 17.95 4.55
C GLU A 161 17.64 19.17 3.72
N GLU A 162 17.65 19.06 2.39
CA GLU A 162 17.92 20.16 1.46
C GLU A 162 16.88 21.30 1.58
N LEU A 163 15.65 20.97 1.94
CA LEU A 163 14.58 21.92 2.23
C LEU A 163 14.64 22.48 3.69
N GLY A 164 15.69 22.14 4.45
CA GLY A 164 15.89 22.61 5.83
C GLY A 164 15.11 21.84 6.90
N GLY A 165 14.51 20.70 6.54
CA GLY A 165 13.92 19.76 7.49
C GLY A 165 14.98 18.92 8.22
N GLY A 166 14.55 18.18 9.24
CA GLY A 166 15.42 17.31 10.03
C GLY A 166 14.93 15.89 10.13
N LEU A 167 15.85 14.92 10.10
CA LEU A 167 15.57 13.52 10.40
C LEU A 167 16.12 13.14 11.77
N ARG A 168 15.30 12.41 12.53
CA ARG A 168 15.62 11.86 13.85
C ARG A 168 15.31 10.36 13.83
N LEU A 169 16.29 9.58 13.37
CA LEU A 169 16.27 8.12 13.40
C LEU A 169 16.65 7.62 14.80
N SER A 170 16.29 6.38 15.16
CA SER A 170 16.41 5.87 16.54
C SER A 170 15.66 6.72 17.59
N HIS A 171 14.61 7.42 17.17
CA HIS A 171 13.71 8.22 18.01
C HIS A 171 12.30 7.60 18.03
N PRO A 172 12.11 6.43 18.68
CA PRO A 172 10.78 5.85 18.85
C PRO A 172 9.88 6.85 19.58
N VAL A 173 8.73 7.15 19.00
CA VAL A 173 7.68 7.94 19.66
C VAL A 173 7.08 7.12 20.80
N GLN A 174 7.09 7.68 22.01
CA GLN A 174 6.68 7.04 23.26
C GLN A 174 5.37 7.62 23.80
N ALA A 175 5.13 8.91 23.58
CA ALA A 175 3.91 9.59 23.99
C ALA A 175 3.61 10.77 23.08
N ILE A 176 2.32 11.06 22.89
CA ILE A 176 1.83 12.23 22.16
C ILE A 176 0.75 12.89 23.01
N ARG A 177 0.81 14.21 23.14
CA ARG A 177 -0.20 15.00 23.85
C ARG A 177 -0.57 16.22 23.01
N GLU A 178 -1.85 16.32 22.67
CA GLU A 178 -2.40 17.56 22.10
C GLU A 178 -2.42 18.66 23.18
N THR A 179 -2.03 19.87 22.80
CA THR A 179 -2.05 21.07 23.64
C THR A 179 -2.90 22.15 23.00
N SER A 180 -3.14 23.26 23.70
CA SER A 180 -3.86 24.41 23.15
C SER A 180 -3.13 25.09 21.98
N SER A 181 -1.83 24.85 21.83
CA SER A 181 -0.97 25.48 20.83
C SER A 181 -0.39 24.52 19.79
N GLY A 182 -0.72 23.22 19.85
CA GLY A 182 -0.19 22.22 18.92
C GLY A 182 -0.12 20.82 19.53
N VAL A 183 1.02 20.16 19.33
CA VAL A 183 1.25 18.76 19.73
C VAL A 183 2.63 18.64 20.37
N GLN A 184 2.66 18.07 21.57
CA GLN A 184 3.89 17.63 22.22
C GLN A 184 4.13 16.15 21.94
N VAL A 185 5.34 15.79 21.54
CA VAL A 185 5.74 14.42 21.21
C VAL A 185 6.97 14.08 22.03
N ARG A 186 6.90 13.01 22.84
CA ARG A 186 8.09 12.46 23.49
C ARG A 186 8.64 11.32 22.66
N ALA A 187 9.90 11.42 22.25
CA ALA A 187 10.60 10.40 21.47
C ALA A 187 12.04 10.23 21.95
N ALA A 188 12.49 8.99 22.15
CA ALA A 188 13.80 8.67 22.74
C ALA A 188 14.15 9.47 24.01
N GLY A 189 13.17 9.75 24.88
CA GLY A 189 13.39 10.55 26.08
C GLY A 189 13.62 12.04 25.84
N GLN A 190 13.32 12.56 24.65
CA GLN A 190 13.35 13.99 24.33
C GLN A 190 11.94 14.49 23.99
N ASP A 191 11.64 15.74 24.35
CA ASP A 191 10.35 16.38 24.04
C ASP A 191 10.48 17.27 22.80
N PHE A 192 9.58 17.05 21.85
CA PHE A 192 9.43 17.85 20.64
C PHE A 192 8.08 18.56 20.68
N THR A 193 8.03 19.79 20.18
CA THR A 193 6.77 20.55 20.05
C THR A 193 6.56 20.92 18.59
N PHE A 194 5.39 20.57 18.07
CA PHE A 194 4.98 20.83 16.70
C PHE A 194 3.64 21.54 16.69
N ASP A 195 3.39 22.33 15.65
CA ASP A 195 2.09 22.95 15.39
C ASP A 195 1.10 21.91 14.82
N LYS A 196 1.63 20.92 14.10
CA LYS A 196 0.90 19.80 13.49
C LYS A 196 1.71 18.51 13.55
N LEU A 197 1.04 17.36 13.54
CA LEU A 197 1.68 16.04 13.50
C LEU A 197 1.03 15.18 12.43
N VAL A 198 1.83 14.59 11.54
CA VAL A 198 1.37 13.57 10.59
C VAL A 198 1.94 12.21 10.96
N VAL A 199 1.09 11.20 11.10
CA VAL A 199 1.50 9.85 11.50
C VAL A 199 1.43 8.89 10.32
N CYS A 200 2.59 8.36 9.93
CA CYS A 200 2.79 7.39 8.85
C CYS A 200 3.49 6.12 9.38
N ALA A 201 3.00 5.59 10.50
CA ALA A 201 3.71 4.56 11.28
C ALA A 201 3.53 3.11 10.76
N GLY A 202 2.89 2.90 9.60
CA GLY A 202 2.75 1.59 8.97
C GLY A 202 2.15 0.55 9.93
N LEU A 203 2.92 -0.49 10.24
CA LEU A 203 2.55 -1.53 11.22
C LEU A 203 2.31 -1.00 12.64
N GLY A 204 2.95 0.11 13.03
CA GLY A 204 2.80 0.77 14.33
C GLY A 204 1.65 1.78 14.40
N THR A 205 0.86 1.92 13.34
CA THR A 205 -0.19 2.96 13.23
C THR A 205 -1.21 2.91 14.36
N ASP A 206 -1.60 1.73 14.84
CA ASP A 206 -2.55 1.61 15.95
C ASP A 206 -1.94 1.99 17.30
N ALA A 207 -0.65 1.70 17.52
CA ALA A 207 0.03 2.09 18.73
C ALA A 207 0.09 3.63 18.84
N VAL A 208 0.44 4.31 17.74
CA VAL A 208 0.51 5.77 17.71
C VAL A 208 -0.89 6.40 17.76
N ALA A 209 -1.89 5.81 17.08
CA ALA A 209 -3.28 6.26 17.15
C ALA A 209 -3.85 6.16 18.57
N LYS A 210 -3.45 5.13 19.34
CA LYS A 210 -3.81 5.01 20.76
C LYS A 210 -3.16 6.11 21.61
N MET A 211 -1.91 6.49 21.33
CA MET A 211 -1.23 7.58 22.05
C MET A 211 -1.95 8.92 21.91
N VAL A 212 -2.58 9.19 20.77
CA VAL A 212 -3.39 10.40 20.53
C VAL A 212 -4.87 10.25 20.96
N GLY A 213 -5.26 9.11 21.55
CA GLY A 213 -6.65 8.85 21.94
C GLY A 213 -7.61 8.64 20.78
N ARG A 214 -7.11 8.31 19.58
CA ARG A 214 -7.89 8.14 18.33
C ARG A 214 -7.77 6.73 17.75
N SER A 215 -7.98 5.71 18.58
CA SER A 215 -7.84 4.32 18.15
C SER A 215 -8.82 3.96 17.00
N GLY A 216 -10.02 4.56 16.93
CA GLY A 216 -10.98 4.32 15.85
C GLY A 216 -11.51 2.87 15.74
N GLU A 217 -12.28 2.61 14.68
CA GLU A 217 -13.03 1.35 14.43
C GLU A 217 -12.33 0.37 13.47
N MET A 218 -11.02 0.54 13.27
CA MET A 218 -10.19 -0.38 12.48
C MET A 218 -8.88 -0.70 13.20
N ARG A 219 -8.32 -1.88 12.91
CA ARG A 219 -7.00 -2.29 13.40
C ARG A 219 -6.15 -2.86 12.26
N ILE A 220 -4.85 -2.64 12.35
CA ILE A 220 -3.86 -3.28 11.50
C ILE A 220 -3.73 -4.74 11.90
N VAL A 221 -3.94 -5.62 10.93
CA VAL A 221 -3.57 -7.04 11.03
C VAL A 221 -2.34 -7.26 10.13
N PRO A 222 -1.23 -7.78 10.67
CA PRO A 222 -0.02 -7.99 9.90
C PRO A 222 -0.14 -9.27 9.05
N PHE A 223 0.01 -9.15 7.73
CA PHE A 223 0.09 -10.29 6.82
C PHE A 223 1.51 -10.42 6.27
N ARG A 224 2.22 -11.47 6.65
CA ARG A 224 3.52 -11.81 6.07
C ARG A 224 3.33 -12.41 4.69
N GLY A 225 3.97 -11.78 3.71
CA GLY A 225 4.19 -12.28 2.36
C GLY A 225 5.51 -13.04 2.29
N GLU A 226 5.45 -14.34 1.98
CA GLU A 226 6.66 -15.16 1.83
C GLU A 226 7.03 -15.36 0.38
N PHE A 227 8.32 -15.28 0.08
CA PHE A 227 8.85 -15.37 -1.27
C PHE A 227 9.97 -16.39 -1.37
N GLN A 228 10.02 -17.07 -2.51
CA GLN A 228 11.25 -17.66 -3.03
C GLN A 228 11.81 -16.71 -4.10
N LYS A 229 13.04 -16.94 -4.54
CA LYS A 229 13.63 -16.26 -5.69
C LYS A 229 14.22 -17.26 -6.68
N LEU A 230 14.21 -16.90 -7.95
CA LEU A 230 14.87 -17.67 -9.00
C LEU A 230 16.40 -17.48 -8.93
N THR A 231 17.13 -18.55 -9.21
CA THR A 231 18.60 -18.59 -9.23
C THR A 231 19.14 -18.88 -10.62
N GLY A 232 20.42 -18.57 -10.84
CA GLY A 232 21.13 -18.89 -12.10
C GLY A 232 20.41 -18.38 -13.35
N SER A 233 20.44 -19.19 -14.41
CA SER A 233 19.79 -18.90 -15.70
C SER A 233 18.25 -18.95 -15.65
N ALA A 234 17.65 -19.50 -14.58
CA ALA A 234 16.19 -19.54 -14.48
C ALA A 234 15.56 -18.14 -14.36
N LYS A 235 16.35 -17.14 -13.93
CA LYS A 235 15.94 -15.73 -13.94
C LYS A 235 15.54 -15.23 -15.32
N ASP A 236 16.18 -15.74 -16.38
CA ASP A 236 15.94 -15.32 -17.76
C ASP A 236 14.64 -15.90 -18.35
N LEU A 237 14.00 -16.83 -17.62
CA LEU A 237 12.71 -17.39 -18.03
C LEU A 237 11.55 -16.39 -17.87
N VAL A 238 11.73 -15.33 -17.08
CA VAL A 238 10.69 -14.35 -16.76
C VAL A 238 11.18 -12.95 -17.13
N LYS A 239 10.70 -12.34 -18.21
CA LYS A 239 11.22 -11.04 -18.69
C LYS A 239 10.63 -9.84 -17.96
N GLY A 240 9.42 -9.93 -17.45
CA GLY A 240 8.72 -8.86 -16.75
C GLY A 240 7.96 -9.36 -15.52
N LEU A 241 6.68 -9.00 -15.44
CA LEU A 241 5.80 -9.37 -14.32
C LEU A 241 4.70 -10.33 -14.78
N ILE A 242 4.63 -11.53 -14.20
CA ILE A 242 3.61 -12.54 -14.51
C ILE A 242 2.71 -12.77 -13.30
N TYR A 243 1.43 -12.47 -13.46
CA TYR A 243 0.42 -12.47 -12.39
C TYR A 243 -0.78 -13.36 -12.77
N PRO A 244 -1.43 -14.02 -11.81
CA PRO A 244 -2.68 -14.73 -12.02
C PRO A 244 -3.83 -13.74 -12.23
N VAL A 245 -4.91 -14.22 -12.85
CA VAL A 245 -6.22 -13.56 -12.71
C VAL A 245 -6.62 -13.58 -11.22
N PRO A 246 -6.86 -12.43 -10.57
CA PRO A 246 -7.20 -12.41 -9.15
C PRO A 246 -8.52 -13.15 -8.87
N ASP A 247 -8.54 -13.97 -7.82
CA ASP A 247 -9.79 -14.51 -7.30
C ASP A 247 -10.57 -13.38 -6.60
N PRO A 248 -11.82 -13.06 -7.01
CA PRO A 248 -12.61 -12.01 -6.37
C PRO A 248 -12.80 -12.22 -4.86
N ARG A 249 -12.75 -13.47 -4.38
CA ARG A 249 -12.84 -13.80 -2.95
C ARG A 249 -11.54 -13.50 -2.20
N TYR A 250 -10.41 -13.53 -2.92
CA TYR A 250 -9.07 -13.42 -2.37
C TYR A 250 -8.11 -12.69 -3.34
N PRO A 251 -8.31 -11.39 -3.59
CA PRO A 251 -7.63 -10.68 -4.68
C PRO A 251 -6.12 -10.49 -4.47
N PHE A 252 -5.62 -10.80 -3.27
CA PHE A 252 -4.21 -10.71 -2.89
C PHE A 252 -3.50 -12.07 -2.84
N LEU A 253 -4.18 -13.17 -3.20
CA LEU A 253 -3.62 -14.52 -3.19
C LEU A 253 -3.26 -14.99 -4.59
N GLY A 254 -2.11 -15.65 -4.69
CA GLY A 254 -1.61 -16.26 -5.91
C GLY A 254 -0.12 -16.03 -6.09
N VAL A 255 0.57 -17.07 -6.57
CA VAL A 255 2.00 -16.99 -6.87
C VAL A 255 2.22 -16.06 -8.06
N HIS A 256 2.95 -14.98 -7.85
CA HIS A 256 3.44 -14.10 -8.91
C HIS A 256 4.88 -14.45 -9.24
N LEU A 257 5.29 -14.19 -10.48
CA LEU A 257 6.69 -14.10 -10.87
C LEU A 257 7.00 -12.63 -11.10
N THR A 258 7.81 -12.05 -10.23
CA THR A 258 8.05 -10.61 -10.18
C THR A 258 9.54 -10.34 -10.39
N ARG A 259 9.91 -9.89 -11.58
CA ARG A 259 11.24 -9.32 -11.82
C ARG A 259 11.43 -8.06 -10.97
N ARG A 260 12.62 -7.89 -10.41
CA ARG A 260 13.04 -6.73 -9.64
C ARG A 260 14.14 -5.97 -10.35
N VAL A 261 14.30 -4.71 -9.99
CA VAL A 261 15.28 -3.80 -10.63
C VAL A 261 16.73 -4.21 -10.33
N ASP A 262 16.95 -5.01 -9.28
CA ASP A 262 18.25 -5.62 -8.94
C ASP A 262 18.53 -6.91 -9.74
N GLY A 263 17.62 -7.31 -10.64
CA GLY A 263 17.73 -8.51 -11.47
C GLY A 263 17.31 -9.81 -10.78
N ASP A 264 16.86 -9.78 -9.52
CA ASP A 264 16.21 -10.95 -8.90
C ASP A 264 14.79 -11.13 -9.47
N VAL A 265 14.29 -12.38 -9.48
CA VAL A 265 12.90 -12.70 -9.81
C VAL A 265 12.29 -13.38 -8.60
N LEU A 266 11.32 -12.70 -7.97
CA LEU A 266 10.61 -13.25 -6.82
C LEU A 266 9.46 -14.15 -7.27
N VAL A 267 9.26 -15.23 -6.51
CA VAL A 267 8.17 -16.20 -6.67
C VAL A 267 7.31 -16.16 -5.40
N GLY A 268 6.08 -15.67 -5.52
CA GLY A 268 5.15 -15.44 -4.39
C GLY A 268 4.34 -14.15 -4.55
N PRO A 269 3.71 -13.61 -3.49
CA PRO A 269 3.72 -14.11 -2.13
C PRO A 269 2.61 -15.13 -1.84
N ASN A 270 2.86 -15.99 -0.86
CA ASN A 270 1.78 -16.53 -0.02
C ASN A 270 1.51 -15.54 1.11
N ALA A 271 0.26 -15.42 1.57
CA ALA A 271 -0.12 -14.43 2.57
C ALA A 271 -0.63 -15.11 3.84
N VAL A 272 0.19 -15.08 4.90
CA VAL A 272 -0.14 -15.64 6.21
C VAL A 272 -0.18 -14.54 7.27
N MET A 273 -1.08 -14.65 8.24
CA MET A 273 -1.08 -13.69 9.36
C MET A 273 0.20 -13.88 10.19
N ALA A 274 0.92 -12.78 10.43
CA ALA A 274 2.11 -12.81 11.26
C ALA A 274 1.76 -12.85 12.76
N LEU A 275 2.64 -13.45 13.57
CA LEU A 275 2.45 -13.60 15.02
C LEU A 275 3.07 -12.45 15.85
N ALA A 276 3.43 -11.38 15.16
CA ALA A 276 3.92 -10.10 15.66
C ALA A 276 3.68 -9.05 14.56
N TYR A 277 3.51 -7.78 14.91
CA TYR A 277 3.37 -6.71 13.92
C TYR A 277 4.57 -6.68 12.97
N GLU A 278 5.78 -6.81 13.50
CA GLU A 278 7.03 -6.90 12.74
C GLU A 278 7.52 -8.35 12.58
N GLY A 279 6.58 -9.29 12.40
CA GLY A 279 6.83 -10.72 12.29
C GLY A 279 7.38 -11.18 10.93
N TYR A 280 8.53 -10.65 10.49
CA TYR A 280 9.14 -10.97 9.19
C TYR A 280 9.64 -12.42 9.04
N SER A 281 9.70 -13.19 10.13
CA SER A 281 10.04 -14.62 10.12
C SER A 281 9.09 -15.42 11.01
N TRP A 282 8.97 -16.73 10.77
CA TRP A 282 8.15 -17.63 11.59
C TRP A 282 8.57 -17.66 13.06
N GLY A 283 9.87 -17.54 13.34
CA GLY A 283 10.40 -17.54 14.71
C GLY A 283 10.11 -16.26 15.50
N ARG A 284 9.64 -15.18 14.87
CA ARG A 284 9.32 -13.94 15.56
C ARG A 284 7.89 -13.97 16.09
N ILE A 285 7.77 -14.24 17.39
CA ILE A 285 6.49 -14.29 18.11
C ILE A 285 6.56 -13.30 19.27
N VAL A 286 5.56 -12.43 19.38
CA VAL A 286 5.43 -11.49 20.50
C VAL A 286 4.06 -11.71 21.14
N PRO A 287 3.97 -12.44 22.28
CA PRO A 287 2.69 -12.84 22.85
C PRO A 287 1.74 -11.68 23.19
N SER A 288 2.27 -10.53 23.62
CA SER A 288 1.47 -9.33 23.89
C SER A 288 0.81 -8.78 22.62
N GLU A 289 1.56 -8.67 21.52
CA GLU A 289 1.05 -8.20 20.23
C GLU A 289 0.05 -9.20 19.63
N LEU A 290 0.34 -10.49 19.70
CA LEU A 290 -0.57 -11.53 19.23
C LEU A 290 -1.90 -11.48 19.97
N ARG A 291 -1.87 -11.30 21.30
CA ARG A 291 -3.08 -11.11 22.11
C ARG A 291 -3.84 -9.86 21.66
N ASP A 292 -3.16 -8.74 21.42
CA ASP A 292 -3.81 -7.51 20.97
C ASP A 292 -4.48 -7.67 19.60
N ILE A 293 -3.81 -8.34 18.65
CA ILE A 293 -4.34 -8.66 17.32
C ILE A 293 -5.60 -9.55 17.43
N LEU A 294 -5.55 -10.61 18.25
CA LEU A 294 -6.66 -11.57 18.41
C LEU A 294 -7.80 -11.02 19.28
N ALA A 295 -7.52 -10.10 20.20
CA ALA A 295 -8.54 -9.45 21.03
C ALA A 295 -9.48 -8.57 20.20
N TRP A 296 -9.04 -8.07 19.04
CA TRP A 296 -9.89 -7.28 18.16
C TRP A 296 -11.03 -8.12 17.55
N GLU A 297 -12.26 -7.61 17.64
CA GLU A 297 -13.46 -8.29 17.09
C GLU A 297 -13.38 -8.47 15.58
N GLY A 298 -12.86 -7.47 14.86
CA GLY A 298 -12.70 -7.51 13.41
C GLY A 298 -11.77 -8.64 12.98
N THR A 299 -10.66 -8.86 13.68
CA THR A 299 -9.72 -9.96 13.40
C THR A 299 -10.41 -11.31 13.54
N ARG A 300 -11.17 -11.51 14.63
CA ARG A 300 -11.90 -12.76 14.87
C ARG A 300 -12.95 -13.02 13.80
N ARG A 301 -13.72 -11.99 13.41
CA ARG A 301 -14.72 -12.09 12.35
C ARG A 301 -14.10 -12.35 10.99
N MET A 302 -12.99 -11.69 10.66
CA MET A 302 -12.21 -11.92 9.44
C MET A 302 -11.69 -13.36 9.40
N ALA A 303 -11.11 -13.85 10.49
CA ALA A 303 -10.61 -15.22 10.60
C ALA A 303 -11.74 -16.24 10.39
N LEU A 304 -12.92 -16.03 11.01
CA LEU A 304 -14.09 -16.89 10.79
C LEU A 304 -14.59 -16.86 9.34
N LYS A 305 -14.51 -15.72 8.66
CA LYS A 305 -14.89 -15.60 7.24
C LYS A 305 -13.91 -16.29 6.30
N HIS A 306 -12.61 -16.31 6.64
CA HIS A 306 -11.53 -16.72 5.72
C HIS A 306 -10.68 -17.91 6.21
N TRP A 307 -11.14 -18.67 7.21
CA TRP A 307 -10.34 -19.72 7.87
C TRP A 307 -9.82 -20.81 6.91
N ARG A 308 -10.64 -21.24 5.94
CA ARG A 308 -10.24 -22.28 4.95
C ARG A 308 -9.04 -21.82 4.13
N THR A 309 -9.05 -20.55 3.75
CA THR A 309 -7.98 -19.93 2.98
C THR A 309 -6.75 -19.69 3.85
N GLY A 310 -6.94 -19.28 5.11
CA GLY A 310 -5.83 -19.18 6.06
C GLY A 310 -5.07 -20.51 6.21
N LEU A 311 -5.78 -21.63 6.27
CA LEU A 311 -5.16 -22.96 6.33
C LEU A 311 -4.42 -23.32 5.03
N SER A 312 -4.99 -23.05 3.86
CA SER A 312 -4.31 -23.33 2.58
C SER A 312 -3.06 -22.47 2.38
N GLU A 313 -3.09 -21.20 2.82
CA GLU A 313 -1.95 -20.29 2.74
C GLU A 313 -0.83 -20.70 3.70
N VAL A 314 -1.17 -21.14 4.93
CA VAL A 314 -0.17 -21.68 5.87
C VAL A 314 0.48 -22.94 5.32
N TYR A 315 -0.31 -23.84 4.73
CA TYR A 315 0.22 -25.05 4.09
C TYR A 315 1.14 -24.71 2.90
N GLY A 316 0.70 -23.79 2.01
CA GLY A 316 1.50 -23.36 0.86
C GLY A 316 2.77 -22.61 1.25
N SER A 317 2.74 -21.85 2.35
CA SER A 317 3.87 -21.09 2.90
C SER A 317 5.00 -21.99 3.41
N LEU A 318 4.68 -23.17 3.95
CA LEU A 318 5.67 -24.08 4.51
C LEU A 318 6.30 -25.05 3.48
N ILE A 319 5.79 -25.09 2.25
CA ILE A 319 6.14 -26.12 1.26
C ILE A 319 6.67 -25.48 -0.03
N LYS A 320 7.96 -25.70 -0.31
CA LYS A 320 8.66 -25.18 -1.50
C LYS A 320 8.02 -25.66 -2.80
N GLU A 321 7.53 -26.89 -2.80
CA GLU A 321 6.83 -27.53 -3.92
C GLU A 321 5.52 -26.83 -4.26
N ALA A 322 4.84 -26.21 -3.29
CA ALA A 322 3.61 -25.45 -3.54
C ALA A 322 3.89 -24.14 -4.29
N PHE A 323 4.96 -23.43 -3.93
CA PHE A 323 5.45 -22.27 -4.70
C PHE A 323 5.80 -22.65 -6.14
N LEU A 324 6.53 -23.77 -6.31
CA LEU A 324 6.87 -24.28 -7.63
C LEU A 324 5.63 -24.66 -8.44
N ALA A 325 4.66 -25.35 -7.84
CA ALA A 325 3.43 -25.73 -8.51
C ALA A 325 2.64 -24.50 -8.98
N GLY A 326 2.55 -23.46 -8.14
CA GLY A 326 1.94 -22.18 -8.51
C GLY A 326 2.66 -21.48 -9.66
N ALA A 327 3.99 -21.44 -9.63
CA ALA A 327 4.80 -20.84 -10.68
C ALA A 327 4.73 -21.62 -12.01
N ARG A 328 4.76 -22.96 -11.96
CA ARG A 328 4.72 -23.83 -13.15
C ARG A 328 3.41 -23.79 -13.91
N ARG A 329 2.33 -23.30 -13.29
CA ARG A 329 1.08 -22.96 -14.01
C ARG A 329 1.31 -21.91 -15.09
N PHE A 330 2.31 -21.05 -14.90
CA PHE A 330 2.67 -19.99 -15.84
C PHE A 330 3.96 -20.29 -16.59
N VAL A 331 4.99 -20.80 -15.93
CA VAL A 331 6.31 -21.09 -16.54
C VAL A 331 6.68 -22.55 -16.25
N PRO A 332 6.27 -23.50 -17.10
CA PRO A 332 6.40 -24.94 -16.82
C PRO A 332 7.83 -25.46 -16.72
N ALA A 333 8.78 -24.73 -17.32
CA ALA A 333 10.21 -25.05 -17.36
C ALA A 333 10.91 -24.91 -16.00
N LEU A 334 10.28 -24.24 -15.03
CA LEU A 334 10.83 -24.09 -13.69
C LEU A 334 10.93 -25.42 -12.95
N SER A 335 12.02 -25.57 -12.20
CA SER A 335 12.31 -26.73 -11.36
C SER A 335 12.56 -26.32 -9.90
N VAL A 336 12.58 -27.29 -8.99
CA VAL A 336 12.77 -27.02 -7.55
C VAL A 336 14.18 -26.52 -7.23
N SER A 337 15.19 -26.87 -8.04
CA SER A 337 16.57 -26.40 -7.91
C SER A 337 16.74 -24.94 -8.28
N ASP A 338 15.80 -24.39 -9.05
CA ASP A 338 15.84 -22.98 -9.47
C ASP A 338 15.38 -22.03 -8.36
N LEU A 339 14.82 -22.55 -7.26
CA LEU A 339 14.25 -21.77 -6.18
C LEU A 339 15.21 -21.69 -4.99
N ALA A 340 15.43 -20.49 -4.47
CA ALA A 340 16.09 -20.23 -3.20
C ALA A 340 15.21 -19.37 -2.28
N PRO A 341 15.36 -19.46 -0.95
CA PRO A 341 14.65 -18.59 -0.03
C PRO A 341 14.90 -17.10 -0.32
N ALA A 342 13.86 -16.28 -0.19
CA ALA A 342 13.95 -14.83 -0.27
C ALA A 342 13.30 -14.18 0.95
N THR A 343 13.71 -12.94 1.26
CA THR A 343 13.16 -12.20 2.39
C THR A 343 11.72 -11.80 2.12
N GLY A 344 10.84 -12.07 3.09
CA GLY A 344 9.44 -11.70 3.06
C GLY A 344 9.17 -10.24 3.46
N GLY A 345 7.98 -9.76 3.10
CA GLY A 345 7.44 -8.49 3.60
C GLY A 345 6.30 -8.73 4.58
N VAL A 346 5.98 -7.74 5.43
CA VAL A 346 4.78 -7.78 6.27
C VAL A 346 3.89 -6.60 5.89
N ARG A 347 2.71 -6.90 5.35
CA ARG A 347 1.70 -5.91 4.97
C ARG A 347 0.90 -5.50 6.20
N ALA A 348 0.86 -4.20 6.48
CA ALA A 348 -0.12 -3.61 7.37
C ALA A 348 -1.47 -3.52 6.64
N GLN A 349 -2.41 -4.42 6.96
CA GLN A 349 -3.75 -4.40 6.39
C GLN A 349 -4.74 -3.89 7.45
N ALA A 350 -5.42 -2.78 7.19
CA ALA A 350 -6.50 -2.35 8.08
C ALA A 350 -7.73 -3.25 7.93
N VAL A 351 -8.26 -3.67 9.07
CA VAL A 351 -9.42 -4.54 9.22
C VAL A 351 -10.46 -3.82 10.07
N ALA A 352 -11.62 -3.56 9.48
CA ALA A 352 -12.76 -2.97 10.15
C ALA A 352 -13.34 -3.92 11.20
N ARG A 353 -14.14 -3.36 12.12
CA ARG A 353 -14.78 -4.12 13.19
C ARG A 353 -15.72 -5.24 12.73
N ASP A 354 -16.29 -5.14 11.53
CA ASP A 354 -17.10 -6.19 10.90
C ASP A 354 -16.26 -7.32 10.26
N GLY A 355 -14.93 -7.20 10.29
CA GLY A 355 -13.97 -8.10 9.67
C GLY A 355 -13.73 -7.82 8.18
N GLY A 356 -14.25 -6.72 7.65
CA GLY A 356 -13.96 -6.25 6.30
C GLY A 356 -12.52 -5.73 6.17
N LEU A 357 -11.85 -6.07 5.08
CA LEU A 357 -10.55 -5.52 4.73
C LEU A 357 -10.75 -4.17 4.08
N LEU A 358 -10.12 -3.12 4.60
CA LEU A 358 -10.16 -1.81 3.93
C LEU A 358 -9.30 -1.85 2.66
N ASP A 359 -9.96 -1.71 1.53
CA ASP A 359 -9.31 -1.73 0.21
C ASP A 359 -8.68 -0.39 -0.17
N ASP A 360 -9.38 0.72 0.11
CA ASP A 360 -8.98 2.08 -0.24
C ASP A 360 -8.08 2.71 0.84
N PHE A 361 -7.40 3.80 0.48
CA PHE A 361 -6.59 4.56 1.44
C PHE A 361 -7.48 5.24 2.50
N ALA A 362 -7.04 5.21 3.76
CA ALA A 362 -7.75 5.83 4.87
C ALA A 362 -6.83 6.81 5.59
N ILE A 363 -7.26 8.07 5.64
CA ILE A 363 -6.54 9.19 6.24
C ILE A 363 -7.52 9.93 7.15
N ASP A 364 -7.22 9.96 8.45
CA ASP A 364 -8.05 10.63 9.44
C ASP A 364 -7.42 11.99 9.81
N VAL A 365 -8.26 13.03 9.94
CA VAL A 365 -7.83 14.36 10.39
C VAL A 365 -8.52 14.69 11.71
N HIS A 366 -7.74 14.93 12.75
CA HIS A 366 -8.19 15.22 14.10
C HIS A 366 -7.45 16.44 14.65
N GLY A 367 -8.06 17.62 14.50
CA GLY A 367 -7.43 18.87 14.96
C GLY A 367 -6.03 19.03 14.36
N PRO A 368 -4.95 19.15 15.17
CA PRO A 368 -3.59 19.27 14.65
C PRO A 368 -2.94 17.94 14.20
N VAL A 369 -3.62 16.81 14.34
CA VAL A 369 -3.07 15.47 14.04
C VAL A 369 -3.71 14.88 12.78
N VAL A 370 -2.90 14.38 11.87
CA VAL A 370 -3.32 13.60 10.69
C VAL A 370 -2.78 12.18 10.82
N LEU A 371 -3.63 11.17 10.65
CA LEU A 371 -3.25 9.76 10.76
C LEU A 371 -3.44 9.06 9.41
N VAL A 372 -2.37 8.52 8.83
CA VAL A 372 -2.47 7.62 7.66
C VAL A 372 -2.74 6.21 8.17
N ARG A 373 -4.03 5.83 8.20
CA ARG A 373 -4.50 4.62 8.87
C ARG A 373 -4.42 3.36 8.01
N ASN A 374 -4.65 3.49 6.70
CA ASN A 374 -4.57 2.38 5.76
C ASN A 374 -3.89 2.84 4.47
N ALA A 375 -2.71 2.29 4.18
CA ALA A 375 -2.00 2.55 2.93
C ALA A 375 -1.30 1.28 2.40
N PRO A 376 -2.05 0.24 2.01
CA PRO A 376 -1.49 -0.96 1.41
C PRO A 376 -1.02 -0.71 -0.03
N SER A 377 -0.50 -1.75 -0.72
CA SER A 377 -0.20 -1.64 -2.15
C SER A 377 -1.39 -1.04 -2.93
N PRO A 378 -1.18 -0.03 -3.79
CA PRO A 378 0.09 0.43 -4.36
C PRO A 378 0.68 1.69 -3.69
N ALA A 379 0.57 1.87 -2.37
CA ALA A 379 1.00 3.12 -1.70
C ALA A 379 2.43 3.60 -2.04
N ALA A 380 3.39 2.69 -2.28
CA ALA A 380 4.74 3.09 -2.71
C ALA A 380 4.74 3.76 -4.09
N THR A 381 4.01 3.21 -5.06
CA THR A 381 3.75 3.85 -6.37
C THR A 381 3.07 5.20 -6.19
N SER A 382 2.08 5.26 -5.29
CA SER A 382 1.27 6.44 -5.04
C SER A 382 1.90 7.44 -4.08
N SER A 383 3.13 7.23 -3.61
CA SER A 383 3.69 7.95 -2.45
C SER A 383 3.70 9.48 -2.62
N LEU A 384 4.13 9.97 -3.78
CA LEU A 384 4.11 11.40 -4.11
C LEU A 384 2.69 11.99 -4.25
N ALA A 385 1.76 11.24 -4.83
CA ALA A 385 0.36 11.68 -4.98
C ALA A 385 -0.38 11.65 -3.63
N ILE A 386 -0.11 10.65 -2.78
CA ILE A 386 -0.57 10.60 -1.39
C ILE A 386 0.01 11.78 -0.61
N ALA A 387 1.27 12.13 -0.81
CA ALA A 387 1.90 13.26 -0.16
C ALA A 387 1.18 14.58 -0.46
N LYS A 388 0.89 14.84 -1.75
CA LYS A 388 0.05 15.97 -2.17
C LYS A 388 -1.33 15.97 -1.52
N HIS A 389 -2.00 14.82 -1.53
CA HIS A 389 -3.32 14.68 -0.92
C HIS A 389 -3.30 14.94 0.58
N VAL A 390 -2.33 14.38 1.30
CA VAL A 390 -2.15 14.60 2.74
C VAL A 390 -1.81 16.06 3.05
N ALA A 391 -0.88 16.66 2.30
CA ALA A 391 -0.52 18.07 2.45
C ALA A 391 -1.72 19.01 2.22
N ALA A 392 -2.69 18.64 1.38
CA ALA A 392 -3.90 19.41 1.17
C ALA A 392 -4.90 19.32 2.35
N VAL A 393 -4.97 18.17 3.04
CA VAL A 393 -5.91 17.96 4.16
C VAL A 393 -5.34 18.30 5.53
N VAL A 394 -4.01 18.47 5.65
CA VAL A 394 -3.39 19.01 6.87
C VAL A 394 -3.97 20.40 7.12
N PRO A 395 -4.58 20.68 8.28
CA PRO A 395 -5.20 21.98 8.50
C PRO A 395 -4.18 23.13 8.37
N PRO A 396 -4.58 24.29 7.81
CA PRO A 396 -3.70 25.45 7.75
C PRO A 396 -3.38 25.96 9.17
N ALA A 397 -2.31 26.73 9.31
CA ALA A 397 -1.99 27.41 10.55
C ALA A 397 -3.15 28.35 10.97
N GLY A 398 -3.90 27.97 12.01
CA GLY A 398 -5.01 28.75 12.55
C GLY A 398 -4.56 29.65 13.71
N ARG A 399 -4.81 30.96 13.61
CA ARG A 399 -4.89 31.83 14.79
C ARG A 399 -6.00 31.28 15.69
N GLY A 400 -5.66 30.95 16.93
CA GLY A 400 -6.57 30.34 17.89
C GLY A 400 -7.87 31.14 18.02
N GLY A 401 -8.99 30.46 17.78
CA GLY A 401 -10.32 30.88 18.18
C GLY A 401 -11.09 29.62 18.57
N PRO A 402 -11.80 29.60 19.72
CA PRO A 402 -12.54 28.42 20.14
C PRO A 402 -13.74 28.25 19.23
N GLN A 403 -13.75 27.20 18.40
CA GLN A 403 -14.97 26.79 17.71
C GLN A 403 -15.66 25.70 18.51
N GLY A 404 -16.81 26.08 19.05
CA GLY A 404 -17.76 25.18 19.69
C GLY A 404 -18.29 24.13 18.72
N ALA A 405 -18.82 23.07 19.31
CA ALA A 405 -19.53 22.01 18.62
C ALA A 405 -20.60 22.58 17.68
N GLN A 406 -20.40 22.40 16.37
CA GLN A 406 -21.49 22.44 15.40
C GLN A 406 -21.73 21.00 14.94
N GLY A 407 -22.95 20.56 15.21
CA GLY A 407 -23.42 19.19 15.05
C GLY A 407 -23.35 18.67 13.61
N ALA A 408 -23.25 17.35 13.53
CA ALA A 408 -23.41 16.61 12.29
C ALA A 408 -24.74 16.97 11.60
N PRO A 409 -24.79 17.02 10.26
CA PRO A 409 -26.05 17.14 9.56
C PRO A 409 -26.86 15.85 9.74
N GLU A 410 -28.07 15.97 10.28
CA GLU A 410 -29.06 14.89 10.31
C GLU A 410 -29.32 14.33 8.90
N PRO A 411 -29.50 13.00 8.77
CA PRO A 411 -29.84 12.40 7.49
C PRO A 411 -31.27 12.81 7.10
N ARG A 412 -31.40 13.53 5.98
CA ARG A 412 -32.70 13.83 5.37
C ARG A 412 -33.33 12.53 4.85
N GLU A 413 -34.54 12.23 5.32
CA GLU A 413 -35.38 11.16 4.79
C GLU A 413 -35.67 11.34 3.28
N PRO A 414 -35.84 10.25 2.52
CA PRO A 414 -36.18 10.33 1.10
C PRO A 414 -37.62 10.83 0.93
N ARG A 415 -37.80 11.94 0.19
CA ARG A 415 -39.12 12.38 -0.27
C ARG A 415 -39.65 11.42 -1.33
N GLU A 416 -40.85 10.89 -1.13
CA GLU A 416 -41.59 10.11 -2.11
C GLU A 416 -41.82 10.89 -3.43
N PRO A 417 -41.88 10.20 -4.58
CA PRO A 417 -42.18 10.84 -5.85
C PRO A 417 -43.66 11.23 -5.92
N ARG A 418 -43.94 12.51 -6.20
CA ARG A 418 -45.28 12.99 -6.53
C ARG A 418 -45.68 12.50 -7.93
N GLU A 419 -46.85 11.87 -8.02
CA GLU A 419 -47.51 11.52 -9.29
C GLU A 419 -47.81 12.77 -10.14
N PRO A 420 -47.81 12.67 -11.48
CA PRO A 420 -48.21 13.77 -12.35
C PRO A 420 -49.74 13.92 -12.35
N ARG A 421 -50.23 15.12 -12.03
CA ARG A 421 -51.63 15.50 -12.24
C ARG A 421 -51.89 15.71 -13.73
N GLU A 422 -52.86 14.96 -14.27
CA GLU A 422 -53.56 15.28 -15.50
C GLU A 422 -54.13 16.70 -15.45
N HIS A 423 -53.90 17.51 -16.48
CA HIS A 423 -54.80 18.59 -16.87
C HIS A 423 -55.02 18.55 -18.38
N GLY A 424 -56.25 18.23 -18.75
CA GLY A 424 -56.76 18.35 -20.11
C GLY A 424 -57.21 19.77 -20.43
N LYS A 425 -57.05 20.10 -21.72
CA LYS A 425 -57.89 20.92 -22.61
C LYS A 425 -58.37 22.31 -22.15
N ASN A 426 -57.96 23.34 -22.90
CA ASN A 426 -58.84 24.08 -23.82
C ASN A 426 -58.05 25.22 -24.52
N HIS A 427 -57.71 25.05 -25.79
CA HIS A 427 -58.27 25.81 -26.92
C HIS A 427 -57.86 25.20 -28.25
#